data_AF-A0AAP1R7Z3-F1
#
_entry.id   AF-A0AAP1R7Z3-F1
#
_cell.length_a   1.000
_cell.length_b   1.000
_cell.length_c   1.000
_cell.angle_alpha   90.00
_cell.angle_beta   90.00
_cell.angle_gamma   90.00
#
_symmetry.space_group_name_H-M   'P 1'
#
loop_
_entity.id
_entity.type
_entity.pdbx_description
1 polymer ?
#
loop_
_entity_poly.entity_id
_entity_poly.type
_entity_poly.pdbx_seq_one_letter_code
_entity_poly.pdbx_strand_id
1 'polypeptide(L)'
;MIQDAFVRQRARQLYWQGYPPAEISRLMGINPNTIYAWKKRDQWDETPPVQRVTQSIDARLIQLTEKQNKTGGDFKEIDLLTRQLKKMHDGQPDATATGKKGRAKKLKNHFTPEQIAALREKIISRLEWHQRGWFDSLTLCREAGIRNRMILKSRQIGATWYFAQEALLMALRDDVAQPYQRNQIFLSASRRQAFQFKSIIQKAAAEVDVELKGGDKIILSNGAELHFLGTSAASAQSYTGNFYFDEFFWVSRFAELRKVAGAMATLSGLRRTYFSTPSTETHEAYAYWNGDRWNEKKATHKRQRFSVDWKTLHNGLICPDRTWRQIVTLEDVVNHGWKHTDIDEIRDENTEDEFLNLYMCEFVREGESAFNLNILIGCGVDGYDDWKDWKPFAPRPMGNRPVWIGYDANGSSGNGDSGAVSVVVPPSVPGGRFRTVETRRVQGLEFEEQARVIEEFTCRYNVEHIGIDVTGGNGEAVYQIVKRFFPAAIPYTFTLSSKRSLVLKMLQIMRAGRWEYDRAERELVAAFNAVRKVKTPGGFITYETDRARGISHGDLAWATMLAVINEPIGGEGENERFTVMEF
;
A
#
# COMPACT_ATOMS: atom_id res chain seq x y z
N MET A 1 -10.04 -28.31 70.76
CA MET A 1 -9.49 -28.70 69.43
C MET A 1 -8.86 -27.54 68.66
N ILE A 2 -9.44 -26.33 68.64
CA ILE A 2 -8.90 -25.19 67.85
C ILE A 2 -7.58 -24.62 68.42
N GLN A 3 -7.43 -24.56 69.76
CA GLN A 3 -6.21 -24.07 70.42
C GLN A 3 -4.97 -24.93 70.12
N ASP A 4 -5.14 -26.26 70.05
CA ASP A 4 -4.03 -27.21 69.85
C ASP A 4 -3.42 -27.12 68.43
N ALA A 5 -4.25 -26.83 67.42
CA ALA A 5 -3.81 -26.64 66.04
C ALA A 5 -2.94 -25.37 65.88
N PHE A 6 -3.33 -24.26 66.52
CA PHE A 6 -2.58 -23.01 66.48
C PHE A 6 -1.22 -23.13 67.19
N VAL A 7 -1.21 -23.76 68.37
CA VAL A 7 0.01 -24.01 69.14
C VAL A 7 1.00 -24.87 68.34
N ARG A 8 0.51 -25.94 67.71
CA ARG A 8 1.31 -26.81 66.85
C ARG A 8 1.86 -26.09 65.61
N GLN A 9 1.07 -25.23 64.96
CA GLN A 9 1.52 -24.43 63.82
C GLN A 9 2.60 -23.42 64.22
N ARG A 10 2.46 -22.79 65.39
CA ARG A 10 3.46 -21.86 65.92
C ARG A 10 4.79 -22.55 66.26
N ALA A 11 4.75 -23.76 66.84
CA ALA A 11 5.95 -24.56 67.08
C ALA A 11 6.67 -24.92 65.77
N ARG A 12 5.90 -25.26 64.71
CA ARG A 12 6.45 -25.55 63.37
C ARG A 12 7.13 -24.34 62.73
N GLN A 13 6.58 -23.15 62.90
CA GLN A 13 7.20 -21.91 62.40
C GLN A 13 8.53 -21.60 63.09
N LEU A 14 8.59 -21.72 64.42
CA LEU A 14 9.84 -21.54 65.17
C LEU A 14 10.91 -22.53 64.73
N TYR A 15 10.52 -23.78 64.46
CA TYR A 15 11.45 -24.77 63.92
C TYR A 15 12.04 -24.36 62.57
N TRP A 16 11.23 -23.85 61.64
CA TRP A 16 11.72 -23.37 60.34
C TRP A 16 12.51 -22.06 60.40
N GLN A 17 12.44 -21.32 61.51
CA GLN A 17 13.31 -20.17 61.79
C GLN A 17 14.69 -20.59 62.31
N GLY A 18 14.92 -21.89 62.54
CA GLY A 18 16.22 -22.44 62.96
C GLY A 18 16.33 -22.77 64.44
N TYR A 19 15.26 -22.61 65.23
CA TYR A 19 15.27 -22.98 66.65
C TYR A 19 15.25 -24.51 66.85
N PRO A 20 16.14 -25.10 67.66
CA PRO A 20 16.09 -26.51 67.97
C PRO A 20 14.87 -26.85 68.85
N PRO A 21 14.32 -28.09 68.79
CA PRO A 21 13.14 -28.48 69.57
C PRO A 21 13.22 -28.20 71.08
N ALA A 22 14.43 -28.29 71.67
CA ALA A 22 14.66 -27.98 73.08
C ALA A 22 14.44 -26.50 73.42
N GLU A 23 14.75 -25.60 72.48
CA GLU A 23 14.58 -24.15 72.66
C GLU A 23 13.13 -23.74 72.39
N ILE A 24 12.47 -24.35 71.42
CA ILE A 24 11.02 -24.19 71.17
C ILE A 24 10.23 -24.62 72.41
N SER A 25 10.63 -25.72 73.05
CA SER A 25 10.03 -26.19 74.31
C SER A 25 10.07 -25.12 75.39
N ARG A 26 11.22 -24.46 75.58
CA ARG A 26 11.40 -23.37 76.55
C ARG A 26 10.57 -22.14 76.20
N LEU A 27 10.57 -21.75 74.92
CA LEU A 27 9.85 -20.56 74.44
C LEU A 27 8.33 -20.70 74.51
N MET A 28 7.80 -21.92 74.36
CA MET A 28 6.36 -22.17 74.29
C MET A 28 5.78 -22.84 75.55
N GLY A 29 6.62 -23.29 76.48
CA GLY A 29 6.17 -24.02 77.67
C GLY A 29 5.59 -25.42 77.36
N ILE A 30 6.01 -26.04 76.24
CA ILE A 30 5.50 -27.33 75.77
C ILE A 30 6.53 -28.42 76.03
N ASN A 31 6.11 -29.62 76.45
CA ASN A 31 7.01 -30.75 76.68
C ASN A 31 7.86 -31.05 75.42
N PRO A 32 9.20 -31.18 75.54
CA PRO A 32 10.08 -31.47 74.40
C PRO A 32 9.66 -32.69 73.59
N ASN A 33 9.19 -33.76 74.25
CA ASN A 33 8.76 -35.00 73.61
C ASN A 33 7.55 -34.76 72.69
N THR A 34 6.66 -33.85 73.06
CA THR A 34 5.52 -33.45 72.23
C THR A 34 5.96 -32.75 70.96
N ILE A 35 6.97 -31.88 71.04
CA ILE A 35 7.54 -31.18 69.86
C ILE A 35 8.26 -32.16 68.94
N TYR A 36 9.06 -33.08 69.49
CA TYR A 36 9.68 -34.15 68.69
C TYR A 36 8.65 -35.06 68.02
N ALA A 37 7.56 -35.39 68.72
CA ALA A 37 6.46 -36.18 68.16
C ALA A 37 5.76 -35.44 67.00
N TRP A 38 5.52 -34.14 67.12
CA TRP A 38 4.95 -33.33 66.04
C TRP A 38 5.90 -33.19 64.86
N LYS A 39 7.18 -32.92 65.13
CA LYS A 39 8.24 -32.83 64.12
C LYS A 39 8.28 -34.09 63.26
N LYS A 40 8.25 -35.27 63.90
CA LYS A 40 8.26 -36.57 63.23
C LYS A 40 6.94 -36.85 62.51
N ARG A 41 5.79 -36.63 63.17
CA ARG A 41 4.46 -36.93 62.61
C ARG A 41 4.12 -36.09 61.38
N ASP A 42 4.51 -34.83 61.35
CA ASP A 42 4.24 -33.90 60.25
C ASP A 42 5.44 -33.70 59.31
N GLN A 43 6.50 -34.48 59.49
CA GLN A 43 7.68 -34.47 58.62
C GLN A 43 8.22 -33.05 58.38
N TRP A 44 8.44 -32.28 59.45
CA TRP A 44 8.83 -30.86 59.33
C TRP A 44 10.14 -30.66 58.55
N ASP A 45 11.04 -31.64 58.61
CA ASP A 45 12.31 -31.66 57.86
C ASP A 45 12.12 -31.89 56.36
N GLU A 46 11.07 -32.60 55.97
CA GLU A 46 10.79 -32.97 54.57
C GLU A 46 9.92 -31.94 53.86
N THR A 47 9.37 -30.96 54.59
CA THR A 47 8.54 -29.89 53.99
C THR A 47 9.38 -29.10 52.96
N PRO A 48 8.95 -28.96 51.69
CA PRO A 48 9.71 -28.22 50.67
C PRO A 48 9.98 -26.76 51.06
N PRO A 49 11.17 -26.19 50.76
CA PRO A 49 11.52 -24.81 51.10
C PRO A 49 10.49 -23.77 50.66
N VAL A 50 9.93 -23.91 49.45
CA VAL A 50 8.87 -23.03 48.94
C VAL A 50 7.64 -23.06 49.85
N GLN A 51 7.21 -24.23 50.30
CA GLN A 51 6.04 -24.37 51.16
C GLN A 51 6.27 -23.76 52.56
N ARG A 52 7.50 -23.85 53.10
CA ARG A 52 7.89 -23.20 54.38
C ARG A 52 7.80 -21.67 54.27
N VAL A 53 8.29 -21.14 53.17
CA VAL A 53 8.31 -19.69 52.90
C VAL A 53 6.90 -19.16 52.66
N THR A 54 6.09 -19.85 51.84
CA THR A 54 4.67 -19.49 51.59
C THR A 54 3.87 -19.41 52.89
N GLN A 55 3.98 -20.41 53.77
CA GLN A 55 3.28 -20.40 55.06
C GLN A 55 3.73 -19.28 56.00
N SER A 56 5.00 -18.88 55.91
CA SER A 56 5.55 -17.78 56.71
C SER A 56 5.08 -16.42 56.18
N ILE A 57 5.01 -16.28 54.85
CA ILE A 57 4.44 -15.09 54.17
C ILE A 57 2.96 -14.95 54.51
N ASP A 58 2.17 -16.03 54.42
CA ASP A 58 0.74 -16.03 54.77
C ASP A 58 0.50 -15.61 56.21
N ALA A 59 1.25 -16.19 57.16
CA ALA A 59 1.13 -15.83 58.58
C ALA A 59 1.47 -14.35 58.84
N ARG A 60 2.47 -13.80 58.14
CA ARG A 60 2.85 -12.38 58.24
C ARG A 60 1.80 -11.47 57.61
N LEU A 61 1.22 -11.85 56.47
CA LEU A 61 0.13 -11.12 55.84
C LEU A 61 -1.11 -11.05 56.73
N ILE A 62 -1.49 -12.15 57.39
CA ILE A 62 -2.61 -12.17 58.34
C ILE A 62 -2.34 -11.19 59.49
N GLN A 63 -1.15 -11.24 60.11
CA GLN A 63 -0.77 -10.32 61.18
C GLN A 63 -0.83 -8.85 60.76
N LEU A 64 -0.29 -8.52 59.57
CA LEU A 64 -0.31 -7.15 59.05
C LEU A 64 -1.73 -6.69 58.72
N THR A 65 -2.59 -7.59 58.23
CA THR A 65 -3.98 -7.30 57.89
C THR A 65 -4.82 -7.03 59.14
N GLU A 66 -4.60 -7.75 60.23
CA GLU A 66 -5.34 -7.58 61.49
C GLU A 66 -4.86 -6.38 62.33
N LYS A 67 -3.71 -5.78 62.01
CA LYS A 67 -3.19 -4.59 62.71
C LYS A 67 -4.18 -3.41 62.61
N GLN A 68 -4.67 -2.88 63.74
CA GLN A 68 -5.67 -1.79 63.74
C GLN A 68 -5.12 -0.44 63.23
N ASN A 69 -3.92 -0.04 63.64
CA ASN A 69 -3.27 1.20 63.20
C ASN A 69 -2.15 0.89 62.20
N LYS A 70 -2.47 0.89 60.90
CA LYS A 70 -1.50 0.63 59.82
C LYS A 70 -0.76 1.92 59.43
N THR A 71 0.55 1.82 59.32
CA THR A 71 1.45 2.86 58.82
C THR A 71 1.73 2.68 57.33
N GLY A 72 2.29 3.70 56.67
CA GLY A 72 2.72 3.58 55.27
C GLY A 72 3.73 2.45 55.00
N GLY A 73 4.54 2.10 56.01
CA GLY A 73 5.44 0.95 55.96
C GLY A 73 4.69 -0.38 55.92
N ASP A 74 3.61 -0.52 56.70
CA ASP A 74 2.79 -1.74 56.75
C ASP A 74 2.10 -2.01 55.39
N PHE A 75 1.57 -0.96 54.74
CA PHE A 75 0.97 -1.09 53.41
C PHE A 75 1.98 -1.54 52.35
N LYS A 76 3.21 -1.04 52.43
CA LYS A 76 4.29 -1.44 51.51
C LYS A 76 4.73 -2.88 51.75
N GLU A 77 4.78 -3.32 53.00
CA GLU A 77 5.09 -4.71 53.37
C GLU A 77 3.99 -5.67 52.86
N ILE A 78 2.72 -5.32 53.04
CA ILE A 78 1.58 -6.09 52.51
C ILE A 78 1.68 -6.23 50.97
N ASP A 79 1.94 -5.14 50.25
CA ASP A 79 2.05 -5.14 48.79
C ASP A 79 3.27 -5.96 48.29
N LEU A 80 4.40 -5.90 48.99
CA LEU A 80 5.57 -6.72 48.68
C LEU A 80 5.33 -8.21 48.93
N LEU A 81 4.79 -8.56 50.10
CA LEU A 81 4.48 -9.95 50.47
C LEU A 81 3.42 -10.56 49.55
N THR A 82 2.38 -9.81 49.20
CA THR A 82 1.33 -10.27 48.26
C THR A 82 1.88 -10.53 46.86
N ARG A 83 2.83 -9.70 46.38
CA ARG A 83 3.50 -9.91 45.09
C ARG A 83 4.44 -11.12 45.10
N GLN A 84 5.16 -11.35 46.20
CA GLN A 84 6.01 -12.52 46.36
C GLN A 84 5.18 -13.81 46.40
N LEU A 85 4.05 -13.81 47.12
CA LEU A 85 3.12 -14.93 47.18
C LEU A 85 2.59 -15.28 45.78
N LYS A 86 2.18 -14.26 45.00
CA LYS A 86 1.72 -14.43 43.62
C LYS A 86 2.79 -15.06 42.71
N LYS A 87 4.04 -14.58 42.80
CA LYS A 87 5.16 -15.14 42.01
C LYS A 87 5.48 -16.59 42.39
N MET A 88 5.37 -16.95 43.66
CA MET A 88 5.57 -18.33 44.12
C MET A 88 4.44 -19.26 43.67
N HIS A 89 3.20 -18.76 43.63
CA HIS A 89 2.05 -19.49 43.13
C HIS A 89 2.05 -19.65 41.59
N ASP A 90 2.56 -18.66 40.86
CA ASP A 90 2.71 -18.74 39.38
C ASP A 90 3.85 -19.69 38.95
N GLY A 91 4.72 -20.12 39.88
CA GLY A 91 5.93 -20.91 39.62
C GLY A 91 5.87 -22.41 40.00
N GLN A 92 4.77 -22.92 40.57
CA GLN A 92 4.61 -24.35 40.86
C GLN A 92 3.61 -25.02 39.88
N PRO A 93 3.97 -26.15 39.24
CA PRO A 93 3.02 -26.92 38.46
C PRO A 93 2.09 -27.70 39.41
N ASP A 94 0.82 -27.31 39.46
CA ASP A 94 -0.23 -27.98 40.24
C ASP A 94 -0.45 -29.41 39.74
N ALA A 95 -0.03 -30.41 40.53
CA ALA A 95 -0.20 -31.84 40.24
C ALA A 95 -1.59 -32.39 40.63
N THR A 96 -2.54 -31.54 41.05
CA THR A 96 -3.88 -31.98 41.52
C THR A 96 -5.03 -31.12 40.98
N ALA A 97 -4.86 -30.54 39.79
CA ALA A 97 -5.95 -29.89 39.06
C ALA A 97 -6.26 -30.63 37.75
N THR A 98 -6.71 -31.88 37.85
CA THR A 98 -7.55 -32.51 36.83
C THR A 98 -8.86 -31.74 36.72
N GLY A 99 -8.86 -30.61 36.00
CA GLY A 99 -10.10 -29.85 35.78
C GLY A 99 -10.01 -28.41 35.27
N LYS A 100 -8.84 -27.79 35.15
CA LYS A 100 -8.73 -26.48 34.47
C LYS A 100 -7.84 -26.60 33.25
N LYS A 101 -8.49 -26.70 32.08
CA LYS A 101 -7.87 -26.48 30.77
C LYS A 101 -6.94 -25.28 30.89
N GLY A 102 -5.63 -25.50 30.77
CA GLY A 102 -4.67 -24.42 30.62
C GLY A 102 -5.21 -23.51 29.52
N ARG A 103 -5.35 -22.22 29.81
CA ARG A 103 -5.78 -21.26 28.80
C ARG A 103 -4.65 -21.25 27.77
N ALA A 104 -4.81 -22.06 26.73
CA ALA A 104 -3.86 -22.19 25.64
C ALA A 104 -3.49 -20.78 25.22
N LYS A 105 -2.18 -20.47 25.14
CA LYS A 105 -1.73 -19.17 24.64
C LYS A 105 -2.47 -18.93 23.32
N LYS A 106 -3.34 -17.91 23.29
CA LYS A 106 -4.14 -17.59 22.10
C LYS A 106 -3.14 -17.37 20.97
N LEU A 107 -3.09 -18.30 20.02
CA LEU A 107 -2.18 -18.24 18.89
C LEU A 107 -2.49 -16.93 18.15
N LYS A 108 -1.46 -16.09 17.96
CA LYS A 108 -1.61 -14.84 17.20
C LYS A 108 -1.91 -15.19 15.74
N ASN A 109 -2.79 -14.43 15.10
CA ASN A 109 -3.15 -14.60 13.69
C ASN A 109 -3.52 -16.05 13.36
N HIS A 110 -4.39 -16.64 14.18
CA HIS A 110 -4.78 -18.04 14.08
C HIS A 110 -6.21 -18.19 13.58
N PHE A 111 -6.39 -19.12 12.67
CA PHE A 111 -7.68 -19.57 12.19
C PHE A 111 -7.87 -21.04 12.59
N THR A 112 -9.01 -21.36 13.17
CA THR A 112 -9.42 -22.76 13.36
C THR A 112 -9.91 -23.36 12.05
N PRO A 113 -9.93 -24.70 11.88
CA PRO A 113 -10.47 -25.34 10.67
C PRO A 113 -11.90 -24.90 10.35
N GLU A 114 -12.74 -24.70 11.36
CA GLU A 114 -14.12 -24.24 11.22
C GLU A 114 -14.16 -22.79 10.69
N GLN A 115 -13.29 -21.91 11.21
CA GLN A 115 -13.16 -20.55 10.71
C GLN A 115 -12.65 -20.52 9.26
N ILE A 116 -11.72 -21.41 8.88
CA ILE A 116 -11.23 -21.52 7.50
C ILE A 116 -12.36 -21.98 6.57
N ALA A 117 -13.15 -22.97 6.97
CA ALA A 117 -14.29 -23.47 6.21
C ALA A 117 -15.37 -22.38 6.05
N ALA A 118 -15.75 -21.72 7.14
CA ALA A 118 -16.71 -20.61 7.12
C ALA A 118 -16.23 -19.43 6.28
N LEU A 119 -14.94 -19.09 6.37
CA LEU A 119 -14.33 -18.04 5.55
C LEU A 119 -14.40 -18.41 4.07
N ARG A 120 -14.02 -19.65 3.71
CA ARG A 120 -14.10 -20.13 2.33
C ARG A 120 -15.53 -20.07 1.80
N GLU A 121 -16.51 -20.51 2.57
CA GLU A 121 -17.92 -20.48 2.19
C GLU A 121 -18.39 -19.04 1.93
N LYS A 122 -18.17 -18.14 2.90
CA LYS A 122 -18.53 -16.71 2.79
C LYS A 122 -17.89 -16.04 1.59
N ILE A 123 -16.61 -16.33 1.31
CA ILE A 123 -15.89 -15.76 0.17
C ILE A 123 -16.48 -16.28 -1.14
N ILE A 124 -16.69 -17.60 -1.27
CA ILE A 124 -17.15 -18.22 -2.51
C ILE A 124 -18.58 -17.81 -2.84
N SER A 125 -19.48 -17.72 -1.84
CA SER A 125 -20.90 -17.42 -2.05
C SER A 125 -21.17 -16.01 -2.55
N ARG A 126 -20.21 -15.08 -2.37
CA ARG A 126 -20.32 -13.68 -2.79
C ARG A 126 -19.55 -13.33 -4.05
N LEU A 127 -18.87 -14.31 -4.67
CA LEU A 127 -18.09 -14.03 -5.87
C LEU A 127 -19.03 -13.77 -7.03
N GLU A 128 -18.82 -12.65 -7.70
CA GLU A 128 -19.45 -12.33 -8.98
C GLU A 128 -18.88 -13.22 -10.09
N TRP A 129 -19.56 -13.27 -11.24
CA TRP A 129 -19.24 -14.18 -12.35
C TRP A 129 -17.76 -14.22 -12.71
N HIS A 130 -17.13 -13.06 -12.93
CA HIS A 130 -15.71 -12.96 -13.32
C HIS A 130 -14.78 -13.42 -12.20
N GLN A 131 -15.12 -13.10 -10.95
CA GLN A 131 -14.34 -13.50 -9.78
C GLN A 131 -14.42 -15.00 -9.53
N ARG A 132 -15.59 -15.61 -9.76
CA ARG A 132 -15.76 -17.07 -9.78
C ARG A 132 -14.90 -17.69 -10.88
N GLY A 133 -14.92 -17.13 -12.09
CA GLY A 133 -14.07 -17.56 -13.20
C GLY A 133 -12.57 -17.51 -12.85
N TRP A 134 -12.12 -16.43 -12.20
CA TRP A 134 -10.75 -16.33 -11.70
C TRP A 134 -10.43 -17.40 -10.65
N PHE A 135 -11.38 -17.74 -9.79
CA PHE A 135 -11.16 -18.78 -8.77
C PHE A 135 -11.05 -20.15 -9.40
N ASP A 136 -11.94 -20.46 -10.34
CA ASP A 136 -11.97 -21.76 -11.02
C ASP A 136 -10.73 -21.94 -11.91
N SER A 137 -10.18 -20.85 -12.43
CA SER A 137 -8.89 -20.85 -13.14
C SER A 137 -7.73 -21.39 -12.29
N LEU A 138 -7.80 -21.34 -10.95
CA LEU A 138 -6.76 -21.92 -10.08
C LEU A 138 -6.65 -23.43 -10.26
N THR A 139 -7.80 -24.11 -10.35
CA THR A 139 -7.88 -25.56 -10.53
C THR A 139 -7.44 -25.91 -11.94
N LEU A 140 -8.00 -25.24 -12.94
CA LEU A 140 -7.64 -25.42 -14.36
C LEU A 140 -6.13 -25.25 -14.58
N CYS A 141 -5.53 -24.20 -14.02
CA CYS A 141 -4.10 -23.97 -14.13
C CYS A 141 -3.29 -25.06 -13.42
N ARG A 142 -3.72 -25.50 -12.23
CA ARG A 142 -3.02 -26.56 -11.47
C ARG A 142 -3.01 -27.86 -12.26
N GLU A 143 -4.15 -28.28 -12.79
CA GLU A 143 -4.30 -29.52 -13.58
C GLU A 143 -3.48 -29.49 -14.86
N ALA A 144 -3.40 -28.34 -15.53
CA ALA A 144 -2.58 -28.14 -16.71
C ALA A 144 -1.07 -27.92 -16.42
N GLY A 145 -0.65 -27.93 -15.14
CA GLY A 145 0.72 -27.62 -14.74
C GLY A 145 1.15 -26.19 -15.11
N ILE A 146 0.19 -25.27 -15.16
CA ILE A 146 0.36 -23.85 -15.47
C ILE A 146 0.53 -23.06 -14.17
N ARG A 147 1.59 -22.25 -14.13
CA ARG A 147 1.96 -21.47 -12.94
C ARG A 147 1.65 -19.98 -13.09
N ASN A 148 1.39 -19.52 -14.32
CA ASN A 148 1.23 -18.11 -14.64
C ASN A 148 -0.22 -17.82 -15.04
N ARG A 149 -0.80 -16.78 -14.44
CA ARG A 149 -2.07 -16.18 -14.87
C ARG A 149 -1.83 -14.70 -15.15
N MET A 150 -2.41 -14.19 -16.22
CA MET A 150 -2.47 -12.77 -16.52
C MET A 150 -3.91 -12.36 -16.79
N ILE A 151 -4.37 -11.31 -16.11
CA ILE A 151 -5.73 -10.83 -16.24
C ILE A 151 -5.67 -9.35 -16.63
N LEU A 152 -6.15 -9.04 -17.83
CA LEU A 152 -6.46 -7.67 -18.20
C LEU A 152 -7.89 -7.39 -17.74
N LYS A 153 -8.08 -6.33 -16.96
CA LYS A 153 -9.37 -6.06 -16.31
C LYS A 153 -9.79 -4.60 -16.44
N SER A 154 -11.10 -4.39 -16.44
CA SER A 154 -11.73 -3.08 -16.31
C SER A 154 -11.47 -2.45 -14.93
N ARG A 155 -11.54 -1.12 -14.85
CA ARG A 155 -11.54 -0.41 -13.56
C ARG A 155 -12.78 -0.77 -12.73
N GLN A 156 -12.63 -0.72 -11.41
CA GLN A 156 -13.73 -0.84 -10.43
C GLN A 156 -14.55 -2.15 -10.44
N ILE A 157 -14.06 -3.25 -11.03
CA ILE A 157 -14.74 -4.57 -10.98
C ILE A 157 -14.34 -5.46 -9.78
N GLY A 158 -13.72 -4.89 -8.73
CA GLY A 158 -13.37 -5.63 -7.51
C GLY A 158 -12.16 -6.57 -7.59
N ALA A 159 -11.24 -6.38 -8.56
CA ALA A 159 -10.05 -7.25 -8.72
C ALA A 159 -9.15 -7.32 -7.46
N THR A 160 -8.75 -6.17 -6.90
CA THR A 160 -7.94 -6.09 -5.68
C THR A 160 -8.61 -6.79 -4.51
N TRP A 161 -9.93 -6.60 -4.38
CA TRP A 161 -10.74 -7.22 -3.34
C TRP A 161 -10.78 -8.74 -3.45
N TYR A 162 -10.91 -9.25 -4.68
CA TYR A 162 -10.91 -10.67 -4.95
C TYR A 162 -9.53 -11.30 -4.71
N PHE A 163 -8.46 -10.75 -5.30
CA PHE A 163 -7.12 -11.35 -5.20
C PHE A 163 -6.55 -11.30 -3.78
N ALA A 164 -6.93 -10.30 -2.97
CA ALA A 164 -6.63 -10.27 -1.54
C ALA A 164 -7.21 -11.50 -0.81
N GLN A 165 -8.46 -11.86 -1.10
CA GLN A 165 -9.15 -13.00 -0.51
C GLN A 165 -8.67 -14.33 -1.06
N GLU A 166 -8.43 -14.41 -2.37
CA GLU A 166 -7.80 -15.59 -2.99
C GLU A 166 -6.49 -15.90 -2.28
N ALA A 167 -5.61 -14.90 -2.12
CA ALA A 167 -4.33 -15.06 -1.44
C ALA A 167 -4.48 -15.49 0.03
N LEU A 168 -5.47 -14.96 0.77
CA LEU A 168 -5.75 -15.40 2.14
C LEU A 168 -6.17 -16.89 2.17
N LEU A 169 -7.08 -17.31 1.29
CA LEU A 169 -7.46 -18.72 1.17
C LEU A 169 -6.27 -19.60 0.81
N MET A 170 -5.37 -19.11 -0.05
CA MET A 170 -4.16 -19.82 -0.44
C MET A 170 -3.12 -19.91 0.69
N ALA A 171 -3.03 -18.90 1.57
CA ALA A 171 -2.19 -18.91 2.75
C ALA A 171 -2.70 -19.87 3.85
N LEU A 172 -4.01 -20.16 3.84
CA LEU A 172 -4.67 -21.03 4.81
C LEU A 172 -4.75 -22.50 4.39
N ARG A 173 -4.28 -22.84 3.18
CA ARG A 173 -4.27 -24.22 2.68
C ARG A 173 -3.43 -25.14 3.55
N ASP A 174 -3.94 -26.32 3.85
CA ASP A 174 -3.24 -27.41 4.50
C ASP A 174 -2.53 -28.32 3.49
N ASP A 175 -3.09 -28.47 2.29
CA ASP A 175 -2.64 -29.29 1.16
C ASP A 175 -1.43 -28.71 0.38
N VAL A 176 -0.37 -28.33 1.08
CA VAL A 176 0.91 -27.91 0.47
C VAL A 176 2.02 -28.91 0.76
N ALA A 177 2.89 -29.13 -0.22
CA ALA A 177 4.05 -30.01 -0.07
C ALA A 177 5.15 -29.36 0.78
N GLN A 178 5.25 -28.03 0.75
CA GLN A 178 6.28 -27.27 1.47
C GLN A 178 5.69 -26.01 2.13
N PRO A 179 6.11 -25.63 3.35
CA PRO A 179 5.53 -24.50 4.07
C PRO A 179 5.56 -23.17 3.29
N TYR A 180 6.64 -22.91 2.54
CA TYR A 180 6.81 -21.69 1.75
C TYR A 180 5.75 -21.54 0.65
N GLN A 181 5.05 -22.61 0.26
CA GLN A 181 3.97 -22.55 -0.73
C GLN A 181 2.71 -21.86 -0.19
N ARG A 182 2.63 -21.59 1.12
CA ARG A 182 1.58 -20.77 1.74
C ARG A 182 1.91 -19.28 1.72
N ASN A 183 3.17 -18.90 1.48
CA ASN A 183 3.54 -17.49 1.47
C ASN A 183 2.90 -16.76 0.30
N GLN A 184 2.51 -15.51 0.52
CA GLN A 184 1.90 -14.64 -0.47
C GLN A 184 2.67 -13.32 -0.53
N ILE A 185 3.01 -12.89 -1.73
CA ILE A 185 3.79 -11.67 -1.97
C ILE A 185 3.00 -10.80 -2.92
N PHE A 186 2.65 -9.59 -2.46
CA PHE A 186 1.97 -8.58 -3.24
C PHE A 186 2.98 -7.52 -3.68
N LEU A 187 3.07 -7.30 -4.99
CA LEU A 187 3.78 -6.18 -5.57
C LEU A 187 2.76 -5.30 -6.29
N SER A 188 2.69 -4.03 -5.91
CA SER A 188 1.84 -3.03 -6.55
C SER A 188 2.66 -1.79 -6.89
N ALA A 189 2.08 -0.84 -7.63
CA ALA A 189 2.77 0.36 -8.09
C ALA A 189 3.22 1.28 -6.93
N SER A 190 2.68 1.15 -5.72
CA SER A 190 3.16 1.83 -4.50
C SER A 190 2.95 0.96 -3.26
N ARG A 191 3.66 1.27 -2.18
CA ARG A 191 3.46 0.57 -0.90
C ARG A 191 2.06 0.82 -0.33
N ARG A 192 1.54 2.04 -0.51
CA ARG A 192 0.18 2.42 -0.12
C ARG A 192 -0.88 1.57 -0.83
N GLN A 193 -0.72 1.31 -2.13
CA GLN A 193 -1.61 0.41 -2.88
C GLN A 193 -1.47 -1.04 -2.40
N ALA A 194 -0.25 -1.52 -2.15
CA ALA A 194 -0.03 -2.86 -1.59
C ALA A 194 -0.73 -3.06 -0.22
N PHE A 195 -0.79 -2.02 0.62
CA PHE A 195 -1.51 -2.06 1.89
C PHE A 195 -3.05 -2.12 1.76
N GLN A 196 -3.62 -1.85 0.58
CA GLN A 196 -5.04 -2.11 0.35
C GLN A 196 -5.36 -3.61 0.43
N PHE A 197 -4.49 -4.48 -0.11
CA PHE A 197 -4.62 -5.93 0.04
C PHE A 197 -4.61 -6.33 1.52
N LYS A 198 -3.70 -5.74 2.31
CA LYS A 198 -3.62 -5.98 3.76
C LYS A 198 -4.94 -5.63 4.46
N SER A 199 -5.48 -4.44 4.19
CA SER A 199 -6.75 -3.99 4.77
C SER A 199 -7.91 -4.94 4.41
N ILE A 200 -8.00 -5.38 3.16
CA ILE A 200 -9.05 -6.30 2.70
C ILE A 200 -8.90 -7.68 3.37
N ILE A 201 -7.67 -8.19 3.51
CA ILE A 201 -7.37 -9.45 4.19
C ILE A 201 -7.77 -9.37 5.67
N GLN A 202 -7.47 -8.26 6.35
CA GLN A 202 -7.88 -8.05 7.74
C GLN A 202 -9.40 -8.00 7.88
N LYS A 203 -10.11 -7.32 6.96
CA LYS A 203 -11.58 -7.29 6.95
C LYS A 203 -12.16 -8.68 6.74
N ALA A 204 -11.66 -9.44 5.76
CA ALA A 204 -12.13 -10.80 5.49
C ALA A 204 -11.87 -11.73 6.70
N ALA A 205 -10.73 -11.60 7.38
CA ALA A 205 -10.46 -12.37 8.60
C ALA A 205 -11.40 -12.01 9.75
N ALA A 206 -11.74 -10.73 9.90
CA ALA A 206 -12.69 -10.27 10.92
C ALA A 206 -14.11 -10.81 10.70
N GLU A 207 -14.51 -11.11 9.46
CA GLU A 207 -15.80 -11.76 9.17
C GLU A 207 -15.94 -13.17 9.81
N VAL A 208 -14.84 -13.79 10.25
CA VAL A 208 -14.82 -15.08 10.98
C VAL A 208 -14.19 -14.96 12.37
N ASP A 209 -14.26 -13.77 12.97
CA ASP A 209 -13.76 -13.46 14.32
C ASP A 209 -12.24 -13.62 14.51
N VAL A 210 -11.47 -13.46 13.43
CA VAL A 210 -10.00 -13.47 13.46
C VAL A 210 -9.43 -12.07 13.28
N GLU A 211 -8.82 -11.54 14.34
CA GLU A 211 -8.08 -10.28 14.27
C GLU A 211 -6.63 -10.53 13.81
N LEU A 212 -6.31 -10.06 12.60
CA LEU A 212 -4.95 -10.16 12.04
C LEU A 212 -4.10 -8.92 12.39
N LYS A 213 -2.95 -9.17 13.02
CA LYS A 213 -1.96 -8.16 13.41
C LYS A 213 -0.68 -8.30 12.60
N GLY A 214 -0.07 -7.16 12.27
CA GLY A 214 1.21 -7.09 11.55
C GLY A 214 1.48 -5.67 11.08
N GLY A 215 2.74 -5.24 11.12
CA GLY A 215 3.18 -3.96 10.54
C GLY A 215 3.32 -4.10 9.03
N ASP A 216 4.53 -4.38 8.56
CA ASP A 216 4.84 -4.47 7.13
C ASP A 216 4.51 -5.81 6.49
N LYS A 217 4.38 -6.86 7.30
CA LYS A 217 3.92 -8.19 6.90
C LYS A 217 2.96 -8.77 7.92
N ILE A 218 2.15 -9.73 7.49
CA ILE A 218 1.30 -10.56 8.37
C ILE A 218 1.92 -11.96 8.40
N ILE A 219 2.12 -12.51 9.60
CA ILE A 219 2.55 -13.90 9.79
C ILE A 219 1.39 -14.65 10.42
N LEU A 220 0.89 -15.67 9.74
CA LEU A 220 -0.17 -16.54 10.26
C LEU A 220 0.41 -17.61 11.19
N SER A 221 -0.41 -18.09 12.12
CA SER A 221 -0.02 -19.16 13.06
C SER A 221 0.45 -20.47 12.39
N ASN A 222 0.05 -20.71 11.13
CA ASN A 222 0.47 -21.86 10.34
C ASN A 222 1.83 -21.64 9.61
N GLY A 223 2.52 -20.53 9.90
CA GLY A 223 3.81 -20.17 9.33
C GLY A 223 3.74 -19.43 8.00
N ALA A 224 2.55 -19.21 7.42
CA ALA A 224 2.42 -18.46 6.17
C ALA A 224 2.73 -16.98 6.38
N GLU A 225 3.55 -16.41 5.50
CA GLU A 225 3.87 -14.98 5.48
C GLU A 225 3.16 -14.26 4.32
N LEU A 226 2.52 -13.12 4.62
CA LEU A 226 1.96 -12.21 3.63
C LEU A 226 2.76 -10.92 3.60
N HIS A 227 3.44 -10.66 2.47
CA HIS A 227 4.32 -9.53 2.24
C HIS A 227 3.68 -8.50 1.31
N PHE A 228 3.73 -7.21 1.67
CA PHE A 228 3.12 -6.11 0.90
C PHE A 228 4.21 -5.12 0.46
N LEU A 229 4.57 -5.16 -0.82
CA LEU A 229 5.75 -4.49 -1.37
C LEU A 229 5.36 -3.42 -2.41
N GLY A 230 6.09 -2.30 -2.40
CA GLY A 230 6.10 -1.34 -3.51
C GLY A 230 7.18 -1.69 -4.55
N THR A 231 7.29 -0.90 -5.62
CA THR A 231 8.18 -1.18 -6.76
C THR A 231 9.66 -0.87 -6.51
N SER A 232 10.12 -0.74 -5.26
CA SER A 232 11.54 -0.54 -5.01
C SER A 232 12.27 -1.88 -5.22
N ALA A 233 13.21 -1.94 -6.17
CA ALA A 233 13.94 -3.17 -6.48
C ALA A 233 14.70 -3.72 -5.26
N ALA A 234 15.14 -2.85 -4.35
CA ALA A 234 15.82 -3.21 -3.11
C ALA A 234 14.92 -3.97 -2.11
N SER A 235 13.62 -3.69 -2.07
CA SER A 235 12.68 -4.38 -1.16
C SER A 235 12.20 -5.74 -1.66
N ALA A 236 12.64 -6.20 -2.83
CA ALA A 236 12.02 -7.31 -3.54
C ALA A 236 12.94 -8.56 -3.72
N GLN A 237 14.19 -8.56 -3.26
CA GLN A 237 15.13 -9.62 -3.69
C GLN A 237 15.20 -10.90 -2.82
N SER A 238 14.46 -11.02 -1.70
CA SER A 238 14.70 -12.12 -0.73
C SER A 238 13.51 -13.04 -0.41
N TYR A 239 12.31 -12.75 -0.88
CA TYR A 239 11.12 -13.50 -0.45
C TYR A 239 10.83 -14.71 -1.33
N THR A 240 10.26 -15.75 -0.74
CA THR A 240 9.81 -16.96 -1.45
C THR A 240 8.32 -17.19 -1.18
N GLY A 241 7.51 -17.24 -2.23
CA GLY A 241 6.06 -17.41 -2.10
C GLY A 241 5.30 -17.29 -3.42
N ASN A 242 3.98 -17.43 -3.37
CA ASN A 242 3.10 -17.10 -4.49
C ASN A 242 3.11 -15.59 -4.69
N PHE A 243 3.09 -15.17 -5.95
CA PHE A 243 3.31 -13.78 -6.31
C PHE A 243 2.08 -13.19 -7.01
N TYR A 244 1.67 -12.01 -6.55
CA TYR A 244 0.61 -11.19 -7.11
C TYR A 244 1.20 -9.85 -7.57
N PHE A 245 1.09 -9.56 -8.87
CA PHE A 245 1.52 -8.29 -9.45
C PHE A 245 0.30 -7.49 -9.88
N ASP A 246 -0.03 -6.49 -9.07
CA ASP A 246 -1.09 -5.54 -9.30
C ASP A 246 -0.63 -4.36 -10.18
N GLU A 247 -1.53 -3.90 -11.04
CA GLU A 247 -1.34 -2.79 -11.98
C GLU A 247 -0.01 -2.85 -12.77
N PHE A 248 0.37 -4.04 -13.23
CA PHE A 248 1.67 -4.27 -13.88
C PHE A 248 1.87 -3.53 -15.23
N PHE A 249 0.81 -2.99 -15.85
CA PHE A 249 0.91 -2.08 -17.02
C PHE A 249 1.16 -0.61 -16.64
N TRP A 250 1.17 -0.29 -15.34
CA TRP A 250 1.35 1.06 -14.80
C TRP A 250 2.61 1.18 -13.94
N VAL A 251 3.55 0.26 -14.13
CA VAL A 251 4.76 0.13 -13.33
C VAL A 251 5.98 0.37 -14.20
N SER A 252 6.84 1.30 -13.78
CA SER A 252 8.11 1.55 -14.46
C SER A 252 9.08 0.39 -14.30
N ARG A 253 9.99 0.24 -15.28
CA ARG A 253 11.02 -0.81 -15.28
C ARG A 253 10.43 -2.21 -15.08
N PHE A 254 9.29 -2.47 -15.73
CA PHE A 254 8.59 -3.74 -15.64
C PHE A 254 9.52 -4.94 -15.89
N ALA A 255 10.43 -4.84 -16.87
CA ALA A 255 11.35 -5.93 -17.17
C ALA A 255 12.28 -6.28 -15.99
N GLU A 256 12.75 -5.29 -15.22
CA GLU A 256 13.57 -5.46 -14.03
C GLU A 256 12.74 -6.07 -12.89
N LEU A 257 11.58 -5.49 -12.58
CA LEU A 257 10.71 -5.95 -11.49
C LEU A 257 10.16 -7.34 -11.75
N ARG A 258 9.82 -7.67 -13.01
CA ARG A 258 9.43 -9.02 -13.42
C ARG A 258 10.57 -10.01 -13.19
N LYS A 259 11.83 -9.64 -13.42
CA LYS A 259 12.97 -10.53 -13.19
C LYS A 259 13.10 -10.85 -11.70
N VAL A 260 12.93 -9.84 -10.84
CA VAL A 260 12.95 -10.00 -9.38
C VAL A 260 11.75 -10.83 -8.90
N ALA A 261 10.54 -10.51 -9.35
CA ALA A 261 9.33 -11.28 -9.10
C ALA A 261 9.44 -12.75 -9.57
N GLY A 262 10.03 -12.95 -10.75
CA GLY A 262 10.33 -14.26 -11.29
C GLY A 262 11.24 -15.07 -10.38
N ALA A 263 12.24 -14.42 -9.77
CA ALA A 263 13.16 -15.05 -8.82
C ALA A 263 12.46 -15.48 -7.53
N MET A 264 11.59 -14.65 -6.96
CA MET A 264 10.84 -14.97 -5.73
C MET A 264 9.94 -16.21 -5.85
N ALA A 265 9.38 -16.43 -7.04
CA ALA A 265 8.47 -17.54 -7.33
C ALA A 265 9.13 -18.62 -8.21
N THR A 266 10.44 -18.86 -8.06
CA THR A 266 11.16 -19.85 -8.90
C THR A 266 10.77 -21.29 -8.54
N LEU A 267 10.65 -21.60 -7.24
CA LEU A 267 10.43 -22.97 -6.74
C LEU A 267 9.14 -23.60 -7.26
N SER A 268 9.16 -24.92 -7.46
CA SER A 268 8.00 -25.65 -7.96
C SER A 268 6.77 -25.50 -7.05
N GLY A 269 5.59 -25.40 -7.68
CA GLY A 269 4.31 -25.21 -7.01
C GLY A 269 3.96 -23.76 -6.64
N LEU A 270 4.86 -22.79 -6.82
CA LEU A 270 4.54 -21.37 -6.62
C LEU A 270 3.84 -20.77 -7.84
N ARG A 271 2.81 -19.94 -7.63
CA ARG A 271 2.08 -19.29 -8.72
C ARG A 271 2.48 -17.83 -8.89
N ARG A 272 2.24 -17.30 -10.09
CA ARG A 272 2.42 -15.88 -10.44
C ARG A 272 1.14 -15.38 -11.10
N THR A 273 0.47 -14.44 -10.47
CA THR A 273 -0.77 -13.83 -10.97
C THR A 273 -0.50 -12.36 -11.26
N TYR A 274 -0.64 -11.96 -12.51
CA TYR A 274 -0.50 -10.57 -12.96
C TYR A 274 -1.90 -10.05 -13.29
N PHE A 275 -2.26 -8.86 -12.82
CA PHE A 275 -3.54 -8.27 -13.17
C PHE A 275 -3.45 -6.74 -13.20
N SER A 276 -4.12 -6.12 -14.16
CA SER A 276 -3.97 -4.67 -14.41
C SER A 276 -5.05 -4.18 -15.37
N THR A 277 -5.35 -2.88 -15.34
CA THR A 277 -5.96 -2.23 -16.51
C THR A 277 -4.90 -2.06 -17.61
N PRO A 278 -5.28 -1.99 -18.90
CA PRO A 278 -4.31 -1.71 -19.95
C PRO A 278 -3.71 -0.32 -19.79
N SER A 279 -2.52 -0.13 -20.36
CA SER A 279 -1.93 1.20 -20.57
C SER A 279 -1.78 1.45 -22.07
N THR A 280 -0.57 1.33 -22.60
CA THR A 280 -0.25 1.49 -24.03
C THR A 280 0.49 0.27 -24.59
N GLU A 281 0.41 0.07 -25.90
CA GLU A 281 1.20 -0.93 -26.62
C GLU A 281 2.71 -0.69 -26.51
N THR A 282 3.13 0.56 -26.27
CA THR A 282 4.56 0.89 -26.09
C THR A 282 5.10 0.46 -24.72
N HIS A 283 4.24 0.09 -23.76
CA HIS A 283 4.67 -0.27 -22.41
C HIS A 283 5.49 -1.56 -22.43
N GLU A 284 6.57 -1.66 -21.64
CA GLU A 284 7.45 -2.85 -21.62
C GLU A 284 6.69 -4.16 -21.32
N ALA A 285 5.61 -4.08 -20.55
CA ALA A 285 4.77 -5.22 -20.24
C ALA A 285 3.92 -5.71 -21.42
N TYR A 286 3.67 -4.87 -22.43
CA TYR A 286 2.85 -5.25 -23.59
C TYR A 286 3.49 -6.38 -24.39
N ALA A 287 4.81 -6.28 -24.66
CA ALA A 287 5.57 -7.35 -25.30
C ALA A 287 5.54 -8.68 -24.51
N TYR A 288 5.32 -8.62 -23.19
CA TYR A 288 5.15 -9.81 -22.36
C TYR A 288 3.72 -10.37 -22.42
N TRP A 289 2.72 -9.49 -22.49
CA TRP A 289 1.32 -9.84 -22.65
C TRP A 289 1.02 -10.46 -24.02
N ASN A 290 1.45 -9.81 -25.10
CA ASN A 290 1.19 -10.24 -26.49
C ASN A 290 2.09 -11.39 -26.98
N GLY A 291 3.00 -11.90 -26.15
CA GLY A 291 3.87 -13.02 -26.48
C GLY A 291 5.09 -12.68 -27.34
N ASP A 292 5.30 -11.44 -27.76
CA ASP A 292 6.45 -11.03 -28.57
C ASP A 292 7.77 -11.31 -27.86
N ARG A 293 7.83 -11.06 -26.55
CA ARG A 293 8.99 -11.40 -25.72
C ARG A 293 9.30 -12.90 -25.70
N TRP A 294 8.29 -13.75 -25.80
CA TRP A 294 8.49 -15.21 -25.87
C TRP A 294 8.97 -15.65 -27.26
N ASN A 295 8.61 -14.90 -28.30
CA ASN A 295 9.03 -15.11 -29.68
C ASN A 295 10.39 -14.50 -30.01
N GLU A 296 10.85 -13.50 -29.26
CA GLU A 296 12.04 -12.68 -29.54
C GLU A 296 13.27 -13.54 -29.87
N LYS A 297 13.54 -14.58 -29.05
CA LYS A 297 14.70 -15.47 -29.21
C LYS A 297 14.46 -16.68 -30.11
N LYS A 298 13.29 -16.76 -30.75
CA LYS A 298 12.92 -17.87 -31.64
C LYS A 298 13.16 -17.49 -33.09
N ALA A 299 13.67 -18.44 -33.87
CA ALA A 299 13.70 -18.34 -35.32
C ALA A 299 12.29 -18.07 -35.86
N THR A 300 12.17 -17.27 -36.92
CA THR A 300 10.89 -16.78 -37.45
C THR A 300 9.86 -17.89 -37.66
N HIS A 301 10.27 -19.06 -38.19
CA HIS A 301 9.40 -20.21 -38.43
C HIS A 301 8.93 -20.95 -37.15
N LYS A 302 9.55 -20.68 -35.98
CA LYS A 302 9.17 -21.24 -34.66
C LYS A 302 8.38 -20.23 -33.82
N ARG A 303 8.21 -19.01 -34.29
CA ARG A 303 7.40 -17.99 -33.61
C ARG A 303 5.93 -18.41 -33.70
N GLN A 304 5.19 -18.22 -32.62
CA GLN A 304 3.75 -18.48 -32.60
C GLN A 304 3.01 -17.17 -32.40
N ARG A 305 1.94 -16.96 -33.16
CA ARG A 305 1.08 -15.79 -32.97
C ARG A 305 0.23 -15.98 -31.73
N PHE A 306 0.16 -14.95 -30.90
CA PHE A 306 -0.78 -14.89 -29.78
C PHE A 306 -1.95 -14.02 -30.24
N SER A 307 -3.15 -14.58 -30.21
CA SER A 307 -4.37 -13.78 -30.36
C SER A 307 -4.72 -13.22 -28.98
N VAL A 308 -4.44 -11.92 -28.78
CA VAL A 308 -4.65 -11.22 -27.51
C VAL A 308 -5.80 -10.22 -27.56
N ASP A 309 -6.75 -10.45 -28.47
CA ASP A 309 -8.02 -9.72 -28.55
C ASP A 309 -9.05 -10.28 -27.56
N TRP A 310 -10.03 -9.43 -27.22
CA TRP A 310 -11.12 -9.79 -26.30
C TRP A 310 -11.90 -11.02 -26.77
N LYS A 311 -12.22 -11.15 -28.07
CA LYS A 311 -12.98 -12.29 -28.61
C LYS A 311 -12.30 -13.63 -28.34
N THR A 312 -10.97 -13.66 -28.31
CA THR A 312 -10.21 -14.86 -27.98
C THR A 312 -10.06 -15.07 -26.47
N LEU A 313 -9.90 -14.00 -25.70
CA LEU A 313 -9.46 -14.09 -24.30
C LEU A 313 -10.57 -13.87 -23.25
N HIS A 314 -11.79 -13.48 -23.60
CA HIS A 314 -12.83 -13.14 -22.61
C HIS A 314 -13.20 -14.31 -21.68
N ASN A 315 -13.13 -15.55 -22.19
CA ASN A 315 -13.37 -16.78 -21.41
C ASN A 315 -12.11 -17.37 -20.75
N GLY A 316 -10.95 -16.75 -20.93
CA GLY A 316 -9.67 -17.27 -20.45
C GLY A 316 -9.07 -18.34 -21.37
N LEU A 317 -7.79 -18.23 -21.69
CA LEU A 317 -7.08 -19.16 -22.58
C LEU A 317 -5.67 -19.45 -22.08
N ILE A 318 -5.24 -20.72 -22.12
CA ILE A 318 -3.84 -21.07 -21.95
C ILE A 318 -3.11 -20.83 -23.26
N CYS A 319 -2.23 -19.83 -23.30
CA CYS A 319 -1.47 -19.48 -24.49
C CYS A 319 -0.16 -20.31 -24.61
N PRO A 320 0.52 -20.26 -25.77
CA PRO A 320 1.72 -21.06 -26.03
C PRO A 320 2.88 -20.92 -25.05
N ASP A 321 3.00 -19.77 -24.37
CA ASP A 321 4.02 -19.52 -23.35
C ASP A 321 3.70 -20.16 -21.99
N ARG A 322 2.68 -21.02 -21.92
CA ARG A 322 2.19 -21.65 -20.69
C ARG A 322 1.72 -20.63 -19.65
N THR A 323 1.03 -19.59 -20.12
CA THR A 323 0.36 -18.60 -19.27
C THR A 323 -1.12 -18.58 -19.62
N TRP A 324 -1.97 -18.69 -18.61
CA TRP A 324 -3.41 -18.49 -18.77
C TRP A 324 -3.69 -16.98 -18.81
N ARG A 325 -4.39 -16.51 -19.83
CA ARG A 325 -4.73 -15.09 -20.05
C ARG A 325 -6.22 -14.90 -20.13
N GLN A 326 -6.74 -13.83 -19.53
CA GLN A 326 -8.13 -13.41 -19.67
C GLN A 326 -8.25 -11.90 -19.83
N ILE A 327 -9.25 -11.44 -20.58
CA ILE A 327 -9.71 -10.05 -20.61
C ILE A 327 -11.10 -9.99 -19.98
N VAL A 328 -11.36 -9.02 -19.09
CA VAL A 328 -12.68 -8.79 -18.48
C VAL A 328 -13.04 -7.32 -18.56
N THR A 329 -14.02 -6.96 -19.37
CA THR A 329 -14.49 -5.58 -19.56
C THR A 329 -15.59 -5.20 -18.56
N LEU A 330 -15.95 -3.91 -18.50
CA LEU A 330 -17.12 -3.47 -17.74
C LEU A 330 -18.41 -4.06 -18.32
N GLU A 331 -18.52 -4.10 -19.64
CA GLU A 331 -19.66 -4.69 -20.34
C GLU A 331 -19.81 -6.18 -20.03
N ASP A 332 -18.70 -6.92 -19.96
CA ASP A 332 -18.71 -8.34 -19.56
C ASP A 332 -19.38 -8.52 -18.19
N VAL A 333 -18.96 -7.74 -17.18
CA VAL A 333 -19.48 -7.92 -15.83
C VAL A 333 -20.94 -7.47 -15.72
N VAL A 334 -21.33 -6.38 -16.38
CA VAL A 334 -22.73 -5.88 -16.40
C VAL A 334 -23.65 -6.91 -17.07
N ASN A 335 -23.25 -7.45 -18.23
CA ASN A 335 -24.00 -8.48 -18.93
C ASN A 335 -24.14 -9.78 -18.12
N HIS A 336 -23.25 -10.02 -17.16
CA HIS A 336 -23.29 -11.17 -16.24
C HIS A 336 -23.89 -10.84 -14.87
N GLY A 337 -24.65 -9.75 -14.75
CA GLY A 337 -25.47 -9.46 -13.58
C GLY A 337 -24.82 -8.56 -12.52
N TRP A 338 -23.71 -7.89 -12.83
CA TRP A 338 -23.14 -6.85 -11.98
C TRP A 338 -24.10 -5.65 -11.86
N LYS A 339 -24.51 -5.32 -10.62
CA LYS A 339 -25.51 -4.26 -10.34
C LYS A 339 -24.93 -3.03 -9.66
N HIS A 340 -23.62 -2.97 -9.47
CA HIS A 340 -22.96 -1.90 -8.71
C HIS A 340 -22.49 -0.74 -9.58
N THR A 341 -22.71 -0.81 -10.89
CA THR A 341 -22.23 0.19 -11.85
C THR A 341 -23.25 0.31 -12.97
N ASP A 342 -23.66 1.54 -13.24
CA ASP A 342 -24.40 1.89 -14.44
C ASP A 342 -23.39 2.15 -15.56
N ILE A 343 -23.44 1.35 -16.63
CA ILE A 343 -22.48 1.46 -17.73
C ILE A 343 -22.73 2.70 -18.59
N ASP A 344 -23.97 3.16 -18.68
CA ASP A 344 -24.33 4.30 -19.51
C ASP A 344 -23.88 5.59 -18.82
N GLU A 345 -24.04 5.69 -17.49
CA GLU A 345 -23.47 6.78 -16.68
C GLU A 345 -21.95 6.87 -16.87
N ILE A 346 -21.23 5.75 -16.76
CA ILE A 346 -19.77 5.72 -16.96
C ILE A 346 -19.39 6.09 -18.39
N ARG A 347 -20.18 5.71 -19.39
CA ARG A 347 -19.93 6.07 -20.79
C ARG A 347 -20.13 7.56 -21.03
N ASP A 348 -21.11 8.18 -20.36
CA ASP A 348 -21.39 9.61 -20.47
C ASP A 348 -20.34 10.48 -19.74
N GLU A 349 -19.77 9.98 -18.63
CA GLU A 349 -18.73 10.68 -17.87
C GLU A 349 -17.34 10.66 -18.53
N ASN A 350 -17.10 9.78 -19.49
CA ASN A 350 -15.78 9.55 -20.09
C ASN A 350 -15.79 9.84 -21.59
N THR A 351 -14.63 10.23 -22.13
CA THR A 351 -14.47 10.21 -23.59
C THR A 351 -14.47 8.78 -24.12
N GLU A 352 -14.73 8.61 -25.42
CA GLU A 352 -14.70 7.29 -26.07
C GLU A 352 -13.36 6.58 -25.84
N ASP A 353 -12.24 7.29 -26.04
CA ASP A 353 -10.89 6.74 -25.85
C ASP A 353 -10.64 6.31 -24.38
N GLU A 354 -11.09 7.10 -23.40
CA GLU A 354 -10.99 6.75 -21.98
C GLU A 354 -11.89 5.57 -21.61
N PHE A 355 -13.12 5.56 -22.13
CA PHE A 355 -14.07 4.47 -21.92
C PHE A 355 -13.49 3.15 -22.44
N LEU A 356 -12.98 3.17 -23.68
CA LEU A 356 -12.37 2.01 -24.32
C LEU A 356 -11.14 1.52 -23.55
N ASN A 357 -10.26 2.42 -23.12
CA ASN A 357 -9.05 2.04 -22.39
C ASN A 357 -9.35 1.53 -20.98
N LEU A 358 -10.09 2.31 -20.18
CA LEU A 358 -10.26 2.06 -18.75
C LEU A 358 -11.28 0.96 -18.46
N TYR A 359 -12.30 0.83 -19.32
CA TYR A 359 -13.46 -0.04 -19.07
C TYR A 359 -13.62 -1.16 -20.10
N MET A 360 -13.22 -0.94 -21.36
CA MET A 360 -13.24 -1.98 -22.41
C MET A 360 -11.91 -2.69 -22.62
N CYS A 361 -10.91 -2.37 -21.80
CA CYS A 361 -9.60 -3.03 -21.79
C CYS A 361 -8.81 -2.90 -23.10
N GLU A 362 -9.00 -1.81 -23.84
CA GLU A 362 -8.25 -1.55 -25.06
C GLU A 362 -6.90 -0.86 -24.77
N PHE A 363 -5.82 -1.33 -25.38
CA PHE A 363 -4.54 -0.64 -25.28
C PHE A 363 -4.53 0.60 -26.15
N VAL A 364 -3.97 1.69 -25.62
CA VAL A 364 -3.67 2.87 -26.43
C VAL A 364 -2.57 2.50 -27.42
N ARG A 365 -2.91 2.49 -28.71
CA ARG A 365 -2.00 2.17 -29.82
C ARG A 365 -0.90 3.22 -29.98
N GLU A 366 0.21 2.80 -30.57
CA GLU A 366 1.31 3.71 -30.91
C GLU A 366 0.88 4.67 -32.05
N GLY A 367 0.85 5.97 -31.77
CA GLY A 367 0.56 7.00 -32.77
C GLY A 367 0.39 8.41 -32.15
N GLU A 368 1.14 9.36 -32.69
CA GLU A 368 1.15 10.82 -32.41
C GLU A 368 1.48 11.32 -31.00
N SER A 369 1.43 10.55 -29.91
CA SER A 369 1.79 11.11 -28.59
C SER A 369 3.23 11.66 -28.54
N ALA A 370 3.36 12.89 -28.04
CA ALA A 370 4.63 13.58 -27.90
C ALA A 370 5.49 12.99 -26.78
N PHE A 371 4.86 12.41 -25.77
CA PHE A 371 5.51 11.87 -24.57
C PHE A 371 5.32 10.35 -24.49
N ASN A 372 6.43 9.62 -24.46
CA ASN A 372 6.38 8.16 -24.33
C ASN A 372 5.93 7.77 -22.90
N LEU A 373 4.90 6.90 -22.80
CA LEU A 373 4.34 6.53 -21.50
C LEU A 373 5.35 5.84 -20.57
N ASN A 374 6.31 5.06 -21.08
CA ASN A 374 7.34 4.45 -20.22
C ASN A 374 8.21 5.51 -19.55
N ILE A 375 8.55 6.58 -20.28
CA ILE A 375 9.32 7.69 -19.73
C ILE A 375 8.48 8.40 -18.66
N LEU A 376 7.19 8.63 -18.94
CA LEU A 376 6.27 9.24 -17.98
C LEU A 376 6.17 8.41 -16.69
N ILE A 377 5.81 7.12 -16.78
CA ILE A 377 5.73 6.24 -15.61
C ILE A 377 7.09 6.12 -14.90
N GLY A 378 8.19 6.19 -15.66
CA GLY A 378 9.56 6.21 -15.13
C GLY A 378 9.87 7.40 -14.23
N CYS A 379 9.20 8.53 -14.45
CA CYS A 379 9.34 9.74 -13.63
C CYS A 379 8.50 9.70 -12.33
N GLY A 380 7.59 8.74 -12.18
CA GLY A 380 6.74 8.62 -10.99
C GLY A 380 7.48 8.02 -9.79
N VAL A 381 7.50 8.71 -8.65
CA VAL A 381 8.14 8.29 -7.39
C VAL A 381 7.10 8.12 -6.27
N ASP A 382 7.46 7.47 -5.16
CA ASP A 382 6.58 7.41 -3.98
C ASP A 382 6.88 8.66 -3.14
N GLY A 383 6.23 9.79 -3.44
CA GLY A 383 6.61 11.10 -2.90
C GLY A 383 6.55 11.15 -1.37
N TYR A 384 5.66 10.39 -0.75
CA TYR A 384 5.56 10.31 0.72
C TYR A 384 6.82 9.70 1.37
N ASP A 385 7.40 8.68 0.74
CA ASP A 385 8.59 7.98 1.25
C ASP A 385 9.90 8.61 0.71
N ASP A 386 9.90 9.05 -0.55
CA ASP A 386 11.08 9.51 -1.28
C ASP A 386 11.36 11.01 -1.06
N TRP A 387 10.32 11.86 -0.92
CA TRP A 387 10.47 13.30 -0.69
C TRP A 387 10.25 13.67 0.78
N LYS A 388 11.30 13.49 1.59
CA LYS A 388 11.26 13.75 3.05
C LYS A 388 10.89 15.18 3.44
N ASP A 389 11.07 16.12 2.52
CA ASP A 389 10.74 17.54 2.66
C ASP A 389 9.29 17.89 2.29
N TRP A 390 8.56 16.97 1.66
CA TRP A 390 7.17 17.16 1.26
C TRP A 390 6.20 16.62 2.31
N LYS A 391 5.31 17.48 2.79
CA LYS A 391 4.29 17.16 3.79
C LYS A 391 2.91 17.59 3.27
N PRO A 392 2.22 16.77 2.45
CA PRO A 392 1.03 17.20 1.71
C PRO A 392 -0.11 17.73 2.58
N PHE A 393 -0.22 17.25 3.83
CA PHE A 393 -1.27 17.65 4.78
C PHE A 393 -0.88 18.81 5.70
N ALA A 394 0.33 19.35 5.57
CA ALA A 394 0.77 20.50 6.35
C ALA A 394 0.22 21.81 5.74
N PRO A 395 0.02 22.87 6.53
CA PRO A 395 -0.40 24.18 6.00
C PRO A 395 0.53 24.74 4.91
N ARG A 396 1.84 24.42 5.00
CA ARG A 396 2.83 24.70 3.96
C ARG A 396 3.50 23.39 3.54
N PRO A 397 3.04 22.72 2.47
CA PRO A 397 3.50 21.37 2.14
C PRO A 397 5.00 21.24 1.88
N MET A 398 5.62 22.30 1.37
CA MET A 398 7.06 22.37 1.09
C MET A 398 7.80 23.34 2.04
N GLY A 399 7.16 23.79 3.12
CA GLY A 399 7.72 24.81 4.03
C GLY A 399 8.06 26.11 3.30
N ASN A 400 9.36 26.47 3.29
CA ASN A 400 9.90 27.65 2.60
C ASN A 400 10.61 27.30 1.29
N ARG A 401 10.58 26.03 0.86
CA ARG A 401 11.20 25.64 -0.41
C ARG A 401 10.48 26.40 -1.55
N PRO A 402 11.23 27.10 -2.41
CA PRO A 402 10.71 27.73 -3.61
C PRO A 402 9.86 26.79 -4.45
N VAL A 403 8.78 27.31 -5.01
CA VAL A 403 7.98 26.62 -6.02
C VAL A 403 7.67 27.55 -7.19
N TRP A 404 7.44 26.96 -8.35
CA TRP A 404 6.97 27.59 -9.56
C TRP A 404 5.56 27.07 -9.86
N ILE A 405 4.68 27.98 -10.25
CA ILE A 405 3.32 27.67 -10.64
C ILE A 405 3.20 27.86 -12.15
N GLY A 406 2.52 26.92 -12.79
CA GLY A 406 2.04 27.11 -14.15
C GLY A 406 0.54 26.94 -14.18
N TYR A 407 -0.12 27.77 -14.98
CA TYR A 407 -1.56 27.77 -15.15
C TYR A 407 -1.90 27.82 -16.63
N ASP A 408 -2.67 26.83 -17.07
CA ASP A 408 -3.18 26.71 -18.43
C ASP A 408 -4.65 27.14 -18.47
N ALA A 409 -4.94 28.19 -19.24
CA ALA A 409 -6.24 28.84 -19.34
C ALA A 409 -6.89 28.45 -20.66
N ASN A 410 -7.94 27.62 -20.62
CA ASN A 410 -8.53 27.14 -21.86
C ASN A 410 -9.51 28.15 -22.50
N GLY A 411 -9.54 28.15 -23.83
CA GLY A 411 -10.28 29.08 -24.70
C GLY A 411 -11.75 28.70 -24.90
N SER A 412 -12.63 29.70 -24.93
CA SER A 412 -14.09 29.60 -24.91
C SER A 412 -14.69 28.73 -26.01
N SER A 413 -15.20 27.55 -25.66
CA SER A 413 -16.23 26.84 -26.43
C SER A 413 -17.55 26.71 -25.66
N GLY A 414 -17.90 27.70 -24.84
CA GLY A 414 -19.28 27.96 -24.39
C GLY A 414 -19.98 26.87 -23.56
N ASN A 415 -19.32 25.76 -23.26
CA ASN A 415 -19.92 24.57 -22.63
C ASN A 415 -19.24 24.15 -21.31
N GLY A 416 -18.53 25.06 -20.63
CA GLY A 416 -17.92 24.78 -19.32
C GLY A 416 -16.56 24.10 -19.39
N ASP A 417 -15.61 24.73 -20.08
CA ASP A 417 -14.28 24.19 -20.35
C ASP A 417 -13.36 24.18 -19.09
N SER A 418 -12.40 23.26 -19.08
CA SER A 418 -11.45 22.97 -17.99
C SER A 418 -10.15 23.76 -18.12
N GLY A 419 -9.66 24.36 -17.03
CA GLY A 419 -8.28 24.84 -16.89
C GLY A 419 -7.51 24.01 -15.86
N ALA A 420 -6.20 24.27 -15.71
CA ALA A 420 -5.39 23.55 -14.72
C ALA A 420 -4.28 24.39 -14.10
N VAL A 421 -3.98 24.11 -12.84
CA VAL A 421 -2.85 24.67 -12.08
C VAL A 421 -1.90 23.53 -11.71
N SER A 422 -0.60 23.75 -11.87
CA SER A 422 0.47 22.82 -11.48
C SER A 422 1.50 23.52 -10.61
N VAL A 423 1.85 22.90 -9.47
CA VAL A 423 2.88 23.37 -8.55
C VAL A 423 4.12 22.50 -8.71
N VAL A 424 5.21 23.12 -9.14
CA VAL A 424 6.49 22.46 -9.41
C VAL A 424 7.58 23.03 -8.51
N VAL A 425 8.24 22.16 -7.75
CA VAL A 425 9.44 22.50 -7.01
C VAL A 425 10.62 22.47 -7.99
N PRO A 426 11.28 23.60 -8.29
CA PRO A 426 12.49 23.61 -9.09
C PRO A 426 13.63 22.88 -8.36
N PRO A 427 14.70 22.49 -9.06
CA PRO A 427 15.88 21.94 -8.41
C PRO A 427 16.60 22.97 -7.54
N SER A 428 17.26 22.54 -6.46
CA SER A 428 18.07 23.44 -5.60
C SER A 428 19.44 23.73 -6.20
N VAL A 429 19.87 22.94 -7.18
CA VAL A 429 21.16 23.02 -7.86
C VAL A 429 20.96 22.85 -9.37
N PRO A 430 21.78 23.49 -10.21
CA PRO A 430 21.76 23.26 -11.65
C PRO A 430 21.86 21.76 -11.98
N GLY A 431 21.08 21.31 -12.96
CA GLY A 431 21.00 19.89 -13.34
C GLY A 431 20.22 19.00 -12.37
N GLY A 432 19.70 19.53 -11.26
CA GLY A 432 18.87 18.76 -10.31
C GLY A 432 17.48 18.39 -10.84
N ARG A 433 16.70 17.69 -10.00
CA ARG A 433 15.34 17.23 -10.35
C ARG A 433 14.26 18.27 -10.01
N PHE A 434 13.33 18.46 -10.95
CA PHE A 434 12.03 19.08 -10.75
C PHE A 434 11.06 18.10 -10.11
N ARG A 435 10.19 18.59 -9.22
CA ARG A 435 9.13 17.77 -8.59
C ARG A 435 7.78 18.45 -8.75
N THR A 436 6.85 17.83 -9.47
CA THR A 436 5.45 18.26 -9.46
C THR A 436 4.77 17.69 -8.21
N VAL A 437 4.41 18.57 -7.28
CA VAL A 437 3.97 18.19 -5.91
C VAL A 437 2.47 18.33 -5.68
N GLU A 438 1.79 19.15 -6.48
CA GLU A 438 0.34 19.32 -6.41
C GLU A 438 -0.18 19.78 -7.76
N THR A 439 -1.30 19.21 -8.19
CA THR A 439 -2.01 19.64 -9.39
C THR A 439 -3.48 19.81 -9.10
N ARG A 440 -4.15 20.75 -9.77
CA ARG A 440 -5.58 21.00 -9.59
C ARG A 440 -6.23 21.42 -10.89
N ARG A 441 -7.28 20.70 -11.27
CA ARG A 441 -8.19 21.13 -12.34
C ARG A 441 -9.10 22.24 -11.83
N VAL A 442 -9.33 23.23 -12.68
CA VAL A 442 -10.22 24.36 -12.45
C VAL A 442 -11.25 24.38 -13.58
N GLN A 443 -12.25 23.51 -13.46
CA GLN A 443 -13.34 23.38 -14.43
C GLN A 443 -14.58 24.11 -13.94
N GLY A 444 -15.23 24.87 -14.83
CA GLY A 444 -16.51 25.52 -14.53
C GLY A 444 -16.45 26.66 -13.52
N LEU A 445 -15.26 27.20 -13.24
CA LEU A 445 -15.06 28.35 -12.35
C LEU A 445 -14.98 29.65 -13.14
N GLU A 446 -15.55 30.73 -12.59
CA GLU A 446 -15.40 32.08 -13.14
C GLU A 446 -13.96 32.59 -12.99
N PHE A 447 -13.56 33.60 -13.77
CA PHE A 447 -12.17 34.10 -13.80
C PHE A 447 -11.66 34.53 -12.41
N GLU A 448 -12.50 35.19 -11.60
CA GLU A 448 -12.16 35.57 -10.22
C GLU A 448 -11.92 34.36 -9.33
N GLU A 449 -12.69 33.28 -9.49
CA GLU A 449 -12.55 32.06 -8.71
C GLU A 449 -11.30 31.27 -9.12
N GLN A 450 -10.99 31.25 -10.42
CA GLN A 450 -9.74 30.68 -10.93
C GLN A 450 -8.51 31.44 -10.38
N ALA A 451 -8.56 32.78 -10.37
CA ALA A 451 -7.50 33.59 -9.75
C ALA A 451 -7.37 33.35 -8.24
N ARG A 452 -8.49 33.16 -7.53
CA ARG A 452 -8.49 32.81 -6.10
C ARG A 452 -7.84 31.45 -5.85
N VAL A 453 -8.01 30.47 -6.74
CA VAL A 453 -7.28 29.19 -6.63
C VAL A 453 -5.77 29.42 -6.70
N ILE A 454 -5.29 30.25 -7.63
CA ILE A 454 -3.87 30.62 -7.73
C ILE A 454 -3.41 31.36 -6.45
N GLU A 455 -4.22 32.27 -5.92
CA GLU A 455 -3.95 32.97 -4.65
C GLU A 455 -3.87 32.01 -3.45
N GLU A 456 -4.71 30.97 -3.40
CA GLU A 456 -4.63 29.93 -2.37
C GLU A 456 -3.25 29.25 -2.39
N PHE A 457 -2.73 28.96 -3.59
CA PHE A 457 -1.41 28.38 -3.76
C PHE A 457 -0.29 29.33 -3.32
N THR A 458 -0.39 30.64 -3.57
CA THR A 458 0.61 31.62 -3.08
C THR A 458 0.61 31.75 -1.56
N CYS A 459 -0.51 31.44 -0.89
CA CYS A 459 -0.58 31.40 0.57
C CYS A 459 0.06 30.13 1.15
N ARG A 460 -0.13 28.98 0.48
CA ARG A 460 0.34 27.66 0.94
C ARG A 460 1.81 27.41 0.60
N TYR A 461 2.32 27.98 -0.48
CA TYR A 461 3.68 27.74 -0.97
C TYR A 461 4.54 29.01 -0.99
N ASN A 462 5.86 28.84 -0.97
CA ASN A 462 6.78 29.95 -1.25
C ASN A 462 6.95 30.09 -2.77
N VAL A 463 6.03 30.82 -3.41
CA VAL A 463 5.99 30.94 -4.88
C VAL A 463 6.98 31.99 -5.37
N GLU A 464 7.87 31.59 -6.28
CA GLU A 464 8.85 32.50 -6.90
C GLU A 464 8.53 32.83 -8.37
N HIS A 465 7.75 31.98 -9.04
CA HIS A 465 7.38 32.16 -10.44
C HIS A 465 5.94 31.70 -10.69
N ILE A 466 5.20 32.43 -11.51
CA ILE A 466 3.89 32.04 -12.00
C ILE A 466 3.86 32.27 -13.52
N GLY A 467 3.75 31.20 -14.31
CA GLY A 467 3.52 31.26 -15.75
C GLY A 467 2.03 31.04 -16.06
N ILE A 468 1.41 31.95 -16.80
CA ILE A 468 -0.03 31.92 -17.11
C ILE A 468 -0.21 31.89 -18.62
N ASP A 469 -0.90 30.88 -19.17
CA ASP A 469 -1.37 30.94 -20.55
C ASP A 469 -2.40 32.06 -20.70
N VAL A 470 -2.18 33.00 -21.63
CA VAL A 470 -3.11 34.09 -21.97
C VAL A 470 -3.72 33.92 -23.37
N THR A 471 -3.52 32.76 -24.00
CA THR A 471 -3.98 32.47 -25.36
C THR A 471 -5.50 32.59 -25.49
N GLY A 472 -5.93 33.25 -26.56
CA GLY A 472 -7.36 33.39 -26.85
C GLY A 472 -8.12 34.36 -25.93
N GLY A 473 -7.44 35.09 -25.04
CA GLY A 473 -8.00 36.20 -24.26
C GLY A 473 -8.63 35.82 -22.91
N ASN A 474 -8.88 34.54 -22.65
CA ASN A 474 -9.46 34.08 -21.36
C ASN A 474 -8.46 34.17 -20.22
N GLY A 475 -7.26 33.63 -20.43
CA GLY A 475 -6.20 33.69 -19.43
C GLY A 475 -5.69 35.10 -19.17
N GLU A 476 -5.91 36.04 -20.09
CA GLU A 476 -5.61 37.46 -19.88
C GLU A 476 -6.45 38.04 -18.72
N ALA A 477 -7.73 37.69 -18.62
CA ALA A 477 -8.58 38.16 -17.52
C ALA A 477 -8.08 37.66 -16.16
N VAL A 478 -7.72 36.38 -16.07
CA VAL A 478 -7.15 35.77 -14.86
C VAL A 478 -5.79 36.40 -14.55
N TYR A 479 -4.93 36.60 -15.54
CA TYR A 479 -3.63 37.25 -15.37
C TYR A 479 -3.75 38.66 -14.79
N GLN A 480 -4.70 39.47 -15.27
CA GLN A 480 -4.92 40.84 -14.75
C GLN A 480 -5.33 40.84 -13.27
N ILE A 481 -6.02 39.81 -12.79
CA ILE A 481 -6.35 39.65 -11.37
C ILE A 481 -5.12 39.16 -10.60
N VAL A 482 -4.44 38.13 -11.09
CA VAL A 482 -3.25 37.55 -10.44
C VAL A 482 -2.15 38.60 -10.26
N LYS A 483 -1.93 39.45 -11.25
CA LYS A 483 -0.93 40.53 -11.21
C LYS A 483 -1.13 41.51 -10.05
N ARG A 484 -2.34 41.65 -9.51
CA ARG A 484 -2.64 42.53 -8.36
C ARG A 484 -2.03 42.01 -7.07
N PHE A 485 -2.00 40.69 -6.86
CA PHE A 485 -1.44 40.07 -5.66
C PHE A 485 -0.07 39.40 -5.88
N PHE A 486 0.28 39.09 -7.13
CA PHE A 486 1.59 38.57 -7.52
C PHE A 486 2.11 39.30 -8.78
N PRO A 487 2.69 40.52 -8.63
CA PRO A 487 3.12 41.34 -9.77
C PRO A 487 4.18 40.71 -10.68
N ALA A 488 4.89 39.70 -10.21
CA ALA A 488 5.92 38.97 -10.94
C ALA A 488 5.38 37.81 -11.82
N ALA A 489 4.05 37.66 -11.93
CA ALA A 489 3.45 36.69 -12.84
C ALA A 489 3.79 37.02 -14.30
N ILE A 490 4.03 35.99 -15.11
CA ILE A 490 4.45 36.11 -16.51
C ILE A 490 3.35 35.55 -17.43
N PRO A 491 2.84 36.36 -18.38
CA PRO A 491 1.89 35.89 -19.38
C PRO A 491 2.63 35.13 -20.49
N TYR A 492 2.06 34.04 -20.96
CA TYR A 492 2.58 33.22 -22.06
C TYR A 492 1.52 33.07 -23.15
N THR A 493 1.90 33.32 -24.40
CA THR A 493 1.02 33.11 -25.55
C THR A 493 1.42 31.85 -26.31
N PHE A 494 0.50 30.91 -26.46
CA PHE A 494 0.69 29.65 -27.19
C PHE A 494 0.62 29.86 -28.70
N THR A 495 1.78 30.09 -29.30
CA THR A 495 2.02 30.00 -30.74
C THR A 495 2.51 28.58 -31.09
N LEU A 496 2.54 28.24 -32.39
CA LEU A 496 3.13 26.97 -32.85
C LEU A 496 4.58 26.80 -32.33
N SER A 497 5.33 27.90 -32.24
CA SER A 497 6.73 27.90 -31.79
C SER A 497 6.89 27.75 -30.28
N SER A 498 6.04 28.42 -29.47
CA SER A 498 6.12 28.32 -28.02
C SER A 498 5.61 26.96 -27.52
N LYS A 499 4.53 26.42 -28.10
CA LYS A 499 4.08 25.03 -27.81
C LYS A 499 5.17 24.01 -28.08
N ARG A 500 5.87 24.14 -29.21
CA ARG A 500 7.02 23.29 -29.54
C ARG A 500 8.14 23.41 -28.52
N SER A 501 8.46 24.63 -28.07
CA SER A 501 9.51 24.87 -27.08
C SER A 501 9.17 24.28 -25.71
N LEU A 502 7.92 24.41 -25.25
CA LEU A 502 7.41 23.79 -24.03
C LEU A 502 7.60 22.27 -24.05
N VAL A 503 7.13 21.63 -25.12
CA VAL A 503 7.23 20.16 -25.27
C VAL A 503 8.68 19.72 -25.38
N LEU A 504 9.53 20.42 -26.14
CA LEU A 504 10.94 20.08 -26.27
C LEU A 504 11.70 20.23 -24.95
N LYS A 505 11.46 21.30 -24.19
CA LYS A 505 12.05 21.50 -22.86
C LYS A 505 11.66 20.37 -21.92
N MET A 506 10.39 20.01 -21.90
CA MET A 506 9.92 18.93 -21.04
C MET A 506 10.51 17.57 -21.45
N LEU A 507 10.58 17.28 -22.74
CA LEU A 507 11.24 16.07 -23.26
C LEU A 507 12.72 16.02 -22.87
N GLN A 508 13.43 17.15 -22.90
CA GLN A 508 14.82 17.24 -22.44
C GLN A 508 14.93 16.85 -20.96
N ILE A 509 14.12 17.46 -20.09
CA ILE A 509 14.15 17.19 -18.64
C ILE A 509 13.82 15.72 -18.35
N MET A 510 12.79 15.16 -19.00
CA MET A 510 12.40 13.77 -18.81
C MET A 510 13.50 12.79 -19.27
N ARG A 511 14.12 13.05 -20.44
CA ARG A 511 15.24 12.23 -20.94
C ARG A 511 16.47 12.27 -20.05
N ALA A 512 16.71 13.42 -19.39
CA ALA A 512 17.77 13.58 -18.42
C ALA A 512 17.43 12.95 -17.04
N GLY A 513 16.21 12.41 -16.85
CA GLY A 513 15.76 11.88 -15.57
C GLY A 513 15.59 12.96 -14.49
N ARG A 514 15.32 14.19 -14.92
CA ARG A 514 15.25 15.39 -14.07
C ARG A 514 13.83 15.81 -13.72
N TRP A 515 12.80 15.02 -14.03
CA TRP A 515 11.43 15.29 -13.60
C TRP A 515 10.90 14.15 -12.76
N GLU A 516 10.26 14.50 -11.65
CA GLU A 516 9.58 13.58 -10.77
C GLU A 516 8.16 14.08 -10.46
N TYR A 517 7.23 13.16 -10.24
CA TYR A 517 5.91 13.45 -9.71
C TYR A 517 5.48 12.33 -8.75
N ASP A 518 4.53 12.60 -7.85
CA ASP A 518 4.01 11.54 -6.98
C ASP A 518 3.17 10.55 -7.79
N ARG A 519 3.46 9.25 -7.67
CA ARG A 519 2.84 8.21 -8.50
C ARG A 519 1.32 8.06 -8.28
N ALA A 520 0.74 8.71 -7.27
CA ALA A 520 -0.70 8.81 -7.12
C ALA A 520 -1.35 9.70 -8.19
N GLU A 521 -0.62 10.68 -8.74
CA GLU A 521 -1.08 11.66 -9.75
C GLU A 521 -1.23 11.02 -11.14
N ARG A 522 -2.14 10.06 -11.27
CA ARG A 522 -2.38 9.35 -12.53
C ARG A 522 -2.94 10.26 -13.62
N GLU A 523 -3.70 11.29 -13.24
CA GLU A 523 -4.27 12.26 -14.18
C GLU A 523 -3.19 13.08 -14.88
N LEU A 524 -2.11 13.42 -14.18
CA LEU A 524 -0.98 14.13 -14.77
C LEU A 524 -0.31 13.29 -15.88
N VAL A 525 -0.17 11.98 -15.66
CA VAL A 525 0.37 11.05 -16.65
C VAL A 525 -0.53 10.95 -17.87
N ALA A 526 -1.85 10.83 -17.65
CA ALA A 526 -2.83 10.82 -18.72
C ALA A 526 -2.77 12.12 -19.53
N ALA A 527 -2.62 13.26 -18.87
CA ALA A 527 -2.53 14.56 -19.53
C ALA A 527 -1.30 14.70 -20.42
N PHE A 528 -0.13 14.26 -19.96
CA PHE A 528 1.07 14.26 -20.80
C PHE A 528 0.93 13.30 -21.98
N ASN A 529 0.34 12.12 -21.76
CA ASN A 529 0.12 11.15 -22.83
C ASN A 529 -0.87 11.65 -23.91
N ALA A 530 -1.81 12.52 -23.53
CA ALA A 530 -2.78 13.13 -24.44
C ALA A 530 -2.20 14.20 -25.38
N VAL A 531 -0.98 14.71 -25.12
CA VAL A 531 -0.31 15.67 -26.01
C VAL A 531 0.17 14.94 -27.26
N ARG A 532 -0.34 15.31 -28.43
CA ARG A 532 -0.04 14.71 -29.73
C ARG A 532 0.76 15.66 -30.63
N LYS A 533 1.59 15.08 -31.50
CA LYS A 533 2.41 15.76 -32.50
C LYS A 533 1.61 15.87 -33.79
N VAL A 534 1.27 17.10 -34.17
CA VAL A 534 0.48 17.41 -35.37
C VAL A 534 1.37 18.02 -36.44
N LYS A 535 1.19 17.60 -37.70
CA LYS A 535 1.84 18.23 -38.86
C LYS A 535 0.84 19.19 -39.51
N THR A 536 1.14 20.48 -39.45
CA THR A 536 0.31 21.52 -40.10
C THR A 536 0.32 21.37 -41.63
N PRO A 537 -0.68 21.91 -42.34
CA PRO A 537 -0.72 21.91 -43.82
C PRO A 537 0.53 22.54 -44.46
N GLY A 538 1.16 23.51 -43.79
CA GLY A 538 2.42 24.13 -44.21
C GLY A 538 3.68 23.32 -43.94
N GLY A 539 3.55 22.08 -43.44
CA GLY A 539 4.67 21.17 -43.18
C GLY A 539 5.36 21.34 -41.83
N PHE A 540 4.99 22.34 -41.03
CA PHE A 540 5.53 22.56 -39.69
C PHE A 540 4.94 21.57 -38.68
N ILE A 541 5.81 21.08 -37.80
CA ILE A 541 5.44 20.22 -36.67
C ILE A 541 5.03 21.10 -35.49
N THR A 542 3.85 20.83 -34.93
CA THR A 542 3.33 21.43 -33.70
C THR A 542 2.80 20.34 -32.76
N TYR A 543 2.30 20.76 -31.60
CA TYR A 543 1.71 19.87 -30.61
C TYR A 543 0.34 20.36 -30.19
N GLU A 544 -0.61 19.44 -30.09
CA GLU A 544 -2.00 19.70 -29.72
C GLU A 544 -2.51 18.58 -28.84
N THR A 545 -3.54 18.87 -28.06
CA THR A 545 -4.28 17.89 -27.26
C THR A 545 -5.66 17.75 -27.89
N ASP A 546 -6.17 16.52 -28.00
CA ASP A 546 -7.49 16.30 -28.58
C ASP A 546 -8.54 17.02 -27.72
N ARG A 547 -9.44 17.77 -28.37
CA ARG A 547 -10.45 18.64 -27.74
C ARG A 547 -11.87 18.13 -28.00
N ALA A 548 -12.02 16.88 -28.47
CA ALA A 548 -13.32 16.32 -28.76
C ALA A 548 -14.24 16.39 -27.52
N ARG A 549 -15.24 17.28 -27.58
CA ARG A 549 -16.34 17.49 -26.60
C ARG A 549 -16.07 18.32 -25.34
N GLY A 550 -15.06 19.20 -25.31
CA GLY A 550 -14.93 20.23 -24.26
C GLY A 550 -14.22 19.80 -22.97
N ILE A 551 -13.80 18.54 -22.87
CA ILE A 551 -12.86 18.08 -21.84
C ILE A 551 -11.46 18.09 -22.45
N SER A 552 -10.61 19.02 -22.01
CA SER A 552 -9.20 18.98 -22.41
C SER A 552 -8.44 18.06 -21.46
N HIS A 553 -8.04 16.91 -21.97
CA HIS A 553 -7.25 15.95 -21.19
C HIS A 553 -5.84 16.47 -20.90
N GLY A 554 -5.38 17.53 -21.59
CA GLY A 554 -3.99 17.97 -21.60
C GLY A 554 -3.61 19.13 -20.67
N ASP A 555 -4.56 19.82 -20.04
CA ASP A 555 -4.28 21.11 -19.37
C ASP A 555 -3.25 20.98 -18.24
N LEU A 556 -3.29 19.87 -17.49
CA LEU A 556 -2.30 19.59 -16.44
C LEU A 556 -0.88 19.47 -17.02
N ALA A 557 -0.74 18.96 -18.23
CA ALA A 557 0.56 18.86 -18.90
C ALA A 557 1.04 20.25 -19.34
N TRP A 558 0.19 21.05 -19.97
CA TRP A 558 0.51 22.42 -20.37
C TRP A 558 0.84 23.33 -19.17
N ALA A 559 0.04 23.27 -18.11
CA ALA A 559 0.31 23.94 -16.85
C ALA A 559 1.66 23.52 -16.26
N THR A 560 1.98 22.23 -16.25
CA THR A 560 3.29 21.75 -15.77
C THR A 560 4.44 22.25 -16.65
N MET A 561 4.29 22.22 -17.97
CA MET A 561 5.30 22.73 -18.90
C MET A 561 5.51 24.24 -18.73
N LEU A 562 4.45 25.00 -18.46
CA LEU A 562 4.52 26.44 -18.17
C LEU A 562 5.27 26.76 -16.88
N ALA A 563 5.12 25.94 -15.84
CA ALA A 563 5.94 26.10 -14.63
C ALA A 563 7.42 25.86 -14.93
N VAL A 564 7.70 24.80 -15.70
CA VAL A 564 9.05 24.28 -15.95
C VAL A 564 9.86 25.14 -16.93
N ILE A 565 9.21 25.82 -17.88
CA ILE A 565 9.89 26.63 -18.91
C ILE A 565 10.68 27.81 -18.34
N ASN A 566 10.43 28.17 -17.08
CA ASN A 566 11.23 29.16 -16.35
C ASN A 566 12.72 28.75 -16.22
N GLU A 567 13.05 27.47 -16.33
CA GLU A 567 14.43 27.05 -16.64
C GLU A 567 14.62 27.01 -18.16
N PRO A 568 15.43 27.90 -18.77
CA PRO A 568 15.59 27.95 -20.22
C PRO A 568 16.20 26.66 -20.79
N ILE A 569 15.96 26.41 -22.09
CA ILE A 569 16.59 25.29 -22.81
C ILE A 569 18.10 25.53 -22.85
N GLY A 570 18.89 24.58 -22.35
CA GLY A 570 20.36 24.71 -22.26
C GLY A 570 20.90 25.35 -20.97
N GLY A 571 20.03 25.85 -20.07
CA GLY A 571 20.42 26.46 -18.78
C GLY A 571 20.91 25.48 -17.71
N GLU A 572 21.31 24.26 -18.08
CA GLU A 572 21.65 23.19 -17.12
C GLU A 572 23.02 23.41 -16.44
N GLY A 573 23.87 24.29 -16.99
CA GLY A 573 25.25 24.50 -16.57
C GLY A 573 25.61 25.93 -16.13
N GLU A 574 24.68 26.88 -16.18
CA GLU A 574 24.96 28.28 -15.85
C GLU A 574 24.36 28.67 -14.50
N ASN A 575 25.18 29.30 -13.65
CA ASN A 575 24.81 29.85 -12.36
C ASN A 575 24.16 31.24 -12.50
N GLU A 576 23.49 31.49 -13.64
CA GLU A 576 22.82 32.76 -13.90
C GLU A 576 21.49 32.80 -13.16
N ARG A 577 21.22 33.93 -12.49
CA ARG A 577 19.90 34.20 -11.90
C ARG A 577 18.87 34.07 -13.01
N PHE A 578 17.89 33.17 -12.81
CA PHE A 578 16.75 32.93 -13.70
C PHE A 578 16.25 34.23 -14.33
N THR A 579 16.60 34.45 -15.59
CA THR A 579 16.30 35.66 -16.34
C THR A 579 15.03 35.45 -17.16
N VAL A 580 14.17 36.47 -17.08
CA VAL A 580 12.97 36.66 -17.89
C VAL A 580 13.34 36.52 -19.37
N MET A 581 12.78 35.51 -20.05
CA MET A 581 12.71 35.54 -21.51
C MET A 581 11.59 36.51 -21.88
N GLU A 582 11.94 37.68 -22.41
CA GLU A 582 11.02 38.46 -23.24
C GLU A 582 10.77 37.64 -24.52
N PHE A 583 9.52 37.22 -24.73
CA PHE A 583 9.03 36.62 -25.98
C PHE A 583 8.23 37.65 -26.77
#